data_AF-A0A952FV40-F1
#
_entry.id   AF-A0A952FV40-F1
#
_cell.length_a   1.000
_cell.length_b   1.000
_cell.length_c   1.000
_cell.angle_alpha   90.00
_cell.angle_beta   90.00
_cell.angle_gamma   90.00
#
_symmetry.space_group_name_H-M   'P 1'
#
loop_
_entity.id
_entity.type
_entity.pdbx_description
1 polymer ?
#
loop_
_entity_poly.entity_id
_entity_poly.type
_entity_poly.pdbx_seq_one_letter_code
_entity_poly.pdbx_strand_id
1 'polypeptide(L)'
;FNATSQDKLSLFSSYDGITFTSLASETYQPPKGLLRDPSILHAADGFYYIAYTTGWDGQTFGVARSRDLKTWEHLSDVTIALPGLTNVWAPEWFRDSDGSVSIVVSLSTGGTKGPFAAYALKATDATLTHFGPPQVMRGLENNHIDTFPVKIGPIKDNNRYVVITKNETDKTLELATAPNLTGPWTIEKTGNWAGWGDWIEGPALVPLQDGGWRIYFDDYKTKHYWYSDSSDGLKTWTPRKELGGVSGAVRHFTVIKEATKVVEAATAPKARPAKISWDRRSLMIDDKRVMIWSGEFHPFRLPSPSLWRDVLQKMKATGYNAVTFYFDWGYHSAAPDAYDFSGVRNMERAIQMAEDEGLYVIIRPGPYVNAELTMGGFPGWLARQKSLARSDAPDYLAAVDEWQTQIDAIVARHQITDGGGKVIAYQIENELGDTSDSRKRYMEHLADKVRADGITVPLFHNSAGRLPNWTPPTSTASFAVPGPTDLYAFDGYPGGGCNGTTEIGKPNMVPNWGLYGDTTPDAKGLVKAGALASPNTPGFAAEIGGGWFDFWGSQGT
;
A
#
# COMPACT_ATOMS: atom_id res chain seq x y z
N PHE A 1 6.95 0.45 10.70
CA PHE A 1 6.47 -0.96 10.61
C PHE A 1 4.95 -0.98 10.70
N ASN A 2 4.29 -2.06 10.26
CA ASN A 2 2.83 -2.12 10.20
C ASN A 2 2.20 -2.55 11.56
N ALA A 3 0.88 -2.46 11.72
CA ALA A 3 0.20 -2.82 12.97
C ALA A 3 0.24 -4.33 13.29
N THR A 4 0.47 -5.17 12.28
CA THR A 4 0.36 -6.64 12.37
C THR A 4 1.72 -7.37 12.43
N SER A 5 2.83 -6.66 12.21
CA SER A 5 4.20 -7.17 12.18
C SER A 5 5.16 -6.15 12.80
N GLN A 6 5.95 -6.62 13.78
CA GLN A 6 7.04 -5.86 14.41
C GLN A 6 8.41 -6.34 13.95
N ASP A 7 8.46 -7.14 12.88
CA ASP A 7 9.67 -7.78 12.37
C ASP A 7 9.93 -7.41 10.91
N LYS A 8 9.08 -6.59 10.27
CA LYS A 8 9.22 -6.20 8.87
C LYS A 8 9.05 -4.69 8.66
N LEU A 9 9.84 -4.15 7.75
CA LEU A 9 9.73 -2.78 7.27
C LEU A 9 8.83 -2.73 6.04
N SER A 10 7.84 -1.84 6.07
CA SER A 10 7.14 -1.36 4.88
C SER A 10 7.37 0.14 4.76
N LEU A 11 7.37 0.64 3.53
CA LEU A 11 7.56 2.05 3.19
C LEU A 11 6.29 2.58 2.53
N PHE A 12 6.02 3.85 2.80
CA PHE A 12 4.89 4.58 2.27
C PHE A 12 5.37 5.91 1.72
N SER A 13 4.64 6.45 0.75
CA SER A 13 4.93 7.75 0.15
C SER A 13 3.67 8.59 0.04
N SER A 14 3.86 9.91 0.02
CA SER A 14 2.78 10.87 -0.15
C SER A 14 3.31 12.10 -0.89
N TYR A 15 2.53 12.60 -1.85
CA TYR A 15 2.85 13.83 -2.58
C TYR A 15 2.42 15.09 -1.83
N ASP A 16 1.37 15.03 -1.01
CA ASP A 16 0.84 16.13 -0.21
C ASP A 16 1.22 16.05 1.29
N GLY A 17 1.84 14.94 1.68
CA GLY A 17 2.20 14.62 3.06
C GLY A 17 0.99 14.37 3.97
N ILE A 18 -0.19 14.06 3.43
CA ILE A 18 -1.45 13.83 4.16
C ILE A 18 -1.98 12.45 3.85
N THR A 19 -2.14 12.13 2.57
CA THR A 19 -2.63 10.81 2.11
C THR A 19 -1.45 10.00 1.62
N PHE A 20 -1.20 8.89 2.31
CA PHE A 20 -0.08 8.00 2.02
C PHE A 20 -0.56 6.75 1.29
N THR A 21 0.25 6.28 0.35
CA THR A 21 0.07 4.98 -0.31
C THR A 21 1.29 4.09 -0.07
N SER A 22 1.11 2.78 -0.21
CA SER A 22 2.21 1.82 -0.13
C SER A 22 3.26 2.14 -1.19
N LEU A 23 4.53 2.25 -0.81
CA LEU A 23 5.69 2.41 -1.71
C LEU A 23 6.46 1.10 -1.88
N ALA A 24 6.57 0.31 -0.80
CA ALA A 24 7.14 -1.03 -0.80
C ALA A 24 6.64 -1.78 0.44
N SER A 25 6.08 -2.98 0.27
CA SER A 25 5.60 -3.79 1.39
C SER A 25 6.63 -4.82 1.85
N GLU A 26 6.89 -4.86 3.16
CA GLU A 26 7.68 -5.91 3.83
C GLU A 26 9.07 -6.14 3.21
N THR A 27 9.69 -5.04 2.79
CA THR A 27 10.94 -4.96 2.03
C THR A 27 12.19 -5.36 2.82
N TYR A 28 12.11 -5.39 4.16
CA TYR A 28 13.23 -5.77 5.03
C TYR A 28 12.75 -6.46 6.29
N GLN A 29 13.46 -7.52 6.69
CA GLN A 29 13.32 -8.21 7.97
C GLN A 29 14.70 -8.29 8.63
N PRO A 30 14.89 -7.78 9.86
CA PRO A 30 16.21 -7.78 10.49
C PRO A 30 16.57 -9.16 11.05
N PRO A 31 17.87 -9.47 11.22
CA PRO A 31 18.32 -10.78 11.70
C PRO A 31 17.76 -11.20 13.06
N LYS A 32 17.56 -10.24 13.99
CA LYS A 32 17.03 -10.49 15.34
C LYS A 32 15.50 -10.61 15.39
N GLY A 33 14.79 -10.40 14.28
CA GLY A 33 13.34 -10.52 14.21
C GLY A 33 12.55 -9.42 14.94
N LEU A 34 13.18 -8.34 15.41
CA LEU A 34 12.50 -7.13 15.87
C LEU A 34 12.98 -5.91 15.08
N LEU A 35 12.01 -5.14 14.58
CA LEU A 35 12.15 -3.85 13.93
C LEU A 35 11.11 -2.90 14.53
N ARG A 36 11.51 -2.14 15.56
CA ARG A 36 10.68 -1.07 16.13
C ARG A 36 11.30 0.29 15.88
N ASP A 37 10.45 1.32 15.90
CA ASP A 37 10.82 2.73 15.83
C ASP A 37 11.83 3.05 14.72
N PRO A 38 11.55 2.67 13.45
CA PRO A 38 12.51 2.85 12.39
C PRO A 38 12.63 4.32 11.99
N SER A 39 13.84 4.84 12.06
CA SER A 39 14.22 6.15 11.52
C SER A 39 14.97 6.02 10.21
N ILE A 40 14.65 6.87 9.25
CA ILE A 40 15.22 6.84 7.89
C ILE A 40 15.99 8.13 7.60
N LEU A 41 17.13 7.98 6.93
CA LEU A 41 17.99 9.07 6.45
C LEU A 41 18.38 8.82 5.00
N HIS A 42 18.20 9.81 4.13
CA HIS A 42 18.89 9.80 2.84
C HIS A 42 20.27 10.48 2.98
N ALA A 43 21.32 9.69 2.86
CA ALA A 43 22.69 10.13 3.07
C ALA A 43 23.34 10.65 1.77
N ALA A 44 24.42 11.41 1.92
CA ALA A 44 25.11 12.05 0.80
C ALA A 44 25.82 11.07 -0.16
N ASP A 45 25.98 9.80 0.23
CA ASP A 45 26.52 8.71 -0.60
C ASP A 45 25.46 8.07 -1.52
N GLY A 46 24.23 8.59 -1.49
CA GLY A 46 23.09 8.12 -2.27
C GLY A 46 22.48 6.82 -1.75
N PHE A 47 22.71 6.47 -0.49
CA PHE A 47 21.99 5.41 0.20
C PHE A 47 20.94 6.01 1.15
N TYR A 48 19.83 5.30 1.26
CA TYR A 48 18.92 5.39 2.39
C TYR A 48 19.43 4.50 3.50
N TYR A 49 19.55 5.03 4.70
CA TYR A 49 19.89 4.29 5.91
C TYR A 49 18.66 4.24 6.80
N ILE A 50 18.41 3.09 7.41
CA ILE A 50 17.48 2.96 8.52
C ILE A 50 18.24 2.63 9.79
N ALA A 51 17.80 3.19 10.90
CA ALA A 51 18.11 2.71 12.23
C ALA A 51 16.84 2.24 12.92
N TYR A 52 16.92 1.20 13.76
CA TYR A 52 15.74 0.64 14.41
C TYR A 52 16.09 -0.02 15.76
N THR A 53 15.10 -0.08 16.64
CA THR A 53 15.16 -0.82 17.91
C THR A 53 15.23 -2.33 17.63
N THR A 54 16.22 -3.02 18.22
CA THR A 54 16.49 -4.46 17.96
C THR A 54 15.96 -5.42 19.02
N GLY A 55 15.50 -4.90 20.15
CA GLY A 55 14.96 -5.70 21.26
C GLY A 55 14.09 -4.89 22.21
N TRP A 56 13.18 -5.57 22.93
CA TRP A 56 12.48 -4.96 24.06
C TRP A 56 13.46 -4.69 25.21
N ASP A 57 14.44 -5.56 25.38
CA ASP A 57 15.61 -5.41 26.23
C ASP A 57 16.88 -5.55 25.38
N GLY A 58 17.99 -5.05 25.91
CA GLY A 58 19.30 -5.12 25.28
C GLY A 58 19.95 -3.76 25.07
N GLN A 59 21.14 -3.81 24.49
CA GLN A 59 22.06 -2.68 24.40
C GLN A 59 22.35 -2.28 22.95
N THR A 60 21.50 -2.70 22.00
CA THR A 60 21.75 -2.51 20.57
C THR A 60 20.62 -1.78 19.85
N PHE A 61 20.99 -0.96 18.87
CA PHE A 61 20.11 -0.59 17.76
C PHE A 61 20.68 -1.15 16.45
N GLY A 62 19.82 -1.40 15.47
CA GLY A 62 20.21 -2.00 14.20
C GLY A 62 20.34 -0.93 13.13
N VAL A 63 21.23 -1.15 12.16
CA VAL A 63 21.42 -0.30 10.99
C VAL A 63 21.34 -1.15 9.74
N ALA A 64 20.58 -0.68 8.76
CA ALA A 64 20.52 -1.25 7.41
C ALA A 64 20.50 -0.14 6.37
N ARG A 65 20.83 -0.47 5.12
CA ARG A 65 20.82 0.50 4.01
C ARG A 65 20.18 -0.03 2.74
N SER A 66 19.72 0.87 1.88
CA SER A 66 19.19 0.56 0.56
C SER A 66 19.49 1.69 -0.43
N ARG A 67 19.69 1.37 -1.72
CA ARG A 67 19.71 2.38 -2.80
C ARG A 67 18.38 2.53 -3.52
N ASP A 68 17.52 1.51 -3.43
CA ASP A 68 16.29 1.42 -4.23
C ASP A 68 15.03 1.33 -3.39
N LEU A 69 15.17 1.47 -2.06
CA LEU A 69 14.10 1.36 -1.06
C LEU A 69 13.39 -0.01 -1.02
N LYS A 70 13.81 -0.95 -1.86
CA LYS A 70 13.18 -2.27 -2.06
C LYS A 70 14.08 -3.42 -1.60
N THR A 71 15.39 -3.24 -1.70
CA THR A 71 16.39 -4.22 -1.27
C THR A 71 17.24 -3.61 -0.18
N TRP A 72 17.22 -4.21 1.01
CA TRP A 72 17.92 -3.71 2.18
C TRP A 72 19.06 -4.63 2.59
N GLU A 73 20.21 -4.04 2.85
CA GLU A 73 21.41 -4.69 3.38
C GLU A 73 21.51 -4.39 4.87
N HIS A 74 21.49 -5.42 5.72
CA HIS A 74 21.83 -5.26 7.13
C HIS A 74 23.31 -4.96 7.29
N LEU A 75 23.65 -3.90 8.04
CA LEU A 75 25.04 -3.48 8.23
C LEU A 75 25.59 -3.88 9.59
N SER A 76 24.87 -3.56 10.67
CA SER A 76 25.33 -3.82 12.04
C SER A 76 24.20 -3.70 13.04
N ASP A 77 24.32 -4.47 14.13
CA ASP A 77 23.69 -4.12 15.40
C ASP A 77 24.72 -3.37 16.25
N VAL A 78 24.55 -2.06 16.41
CA VAL A 78 25.47 -1.17 17.11
C VAL A 78 25.23 -1.27 18.61
N THR A 79 26.24 -1.70 19.36
CA THR A 79 26.19 -1.80 20.83
C THR A 79 26.52 -0.48 21.50
N ILE A 80 25.66 -0.03 22.40
CA ILE A 80 25.86 1.16 23.22
C ILE A 80 26.59 0.79 24.52
N ALA A 81 27.81 1.31 24.68
CA ALA A 81 28.58 1.14 25.90
C ALA A 81 28.14 2.14 26.98
N LEU A 82 27.15 1.76 27.80
CA LEU A 82 26.74 2.50 29.00
C LEU A 82 26.55 1.52 30.17
N PRO A 83 27.22 1.72 31.33
CA PRO A 83 27.07 0.82 32.47
C PRO A 83 25.62 0.69 32.95
N GLY A 84 25.17 -0.55 33.17
CA GLY A 84 23.81 -0.84 33.65
C GLY A 84 22.71 -0.66 32.61
N LEU A 85 23.05 -0.43 31.34
CA LEU A 85 22.08 -0.25 30.26
C LEU A 85 21.24 -1.51 30.03
N THR A 86 19.92 -1.34 30.03
CA THR A 86 18.94 -2.41 29.82
C THR A 86 18.13 -2.23 28.54
N ASN A 87 18.02 -1.01 27.99
CA ASN A 87 17.19 -0.73 26.82
C ASN A 87 17.81 0.36 25.93
N VAL A 88 17.80 0.13 24.62
CA VAL A 88 18.14 1.11 23.57
C VAL A 88 16.97 1.18 22.59
N TRP A 89 16.19 2.25 22.68
CA TRP A 89 14.93 2.41 21.92
C TRP A 89 14.91 3.70 21.11
N ALA A 90 13.96 3.77 20.16
CA ALA A 90 13.63 4.95 19.37
C ALA A 90 14.85 5.67 18.78
N PRO A 91 15.68 4.97 17.97
CA PRO A 91 16.78 5.63 17.29
C PRO A 91 16.26 6.64 16.27
N GLU A 92 16.78 7.86 16.29
CA GLU A 92 16.43 8.93 15.35
C GLU A 92 17.68 9.53 14.70
N TRP A 93 17.70 9.55 13.37
CA TRP A 93 18.79 10.18 12.62
C TRP A 93 18.73 11.70 12.72
N PHE A 94 19.89 12.33 12.90
CA PHE A 94 20.05 13.77 12.86
C PHE A 94 21.24 14.17 12.00
N ARG A 95 21.02 15.03 11.01
CA ARG A 95 22.07 15.63 10.21
C ARG A 95 22.25 17.10 10.60
N ASP A 96 23.44 17.46 11.06
CA ASP A 96 23.77 18.83 11.41
C ASP A 96 24.17 19.66 10.18
N SER A 97 24.24 20.97 10.34
CA SER A 97 24.58 21.93 9.28
C SER A 97 26.00 21.76 8.73
N ASP A 98 26.92 21.16 9.50
CA ASP A 98 28.26 20.81 9.05
C ASP A 98 28.29 19.51 8.22
N GLY A 99 27.13 18.87 8.03
CA GLY A 99 26.97 17.62 7.31
C GLY A 99 27.25 16.39 8.17
N SER A 100 27.67 16.55 9.44
CA SER A 100 27.87 15.42 10.33
C SER A 100 26.54 14.77 10.72
N VAL A 101 26.59 13.44 10.84
CA VAL A 101 25.43 12.62 11.19
C VAL A 101 25.59 12.17 12.63
N SER A 102 24.51 12.28 13.39
CA SER A 102 24.36 11.72 14.72
C SER A 102 23.12 10.84 14.75
N ILE A 103 23.06 9.94 15.72
CA ILE A 103 21.86 9.22 16.08
C ILE A 103 21.46 9.58 17.50
N VAL A 104 20.19 9.91 17.69
CA VAL A 104 19.58 10.10 19.02
C VAL A 104 18.92 8.81 19.41
N VAL A 105 19.10 8.35 20.65
CA VAL A 105 18.49 7.13 21.19
C VAL A 105 17.94 7.40 22.58
N SER A 106 16.89 6.68 22.94
CA SER A 106 16.34 6.69 24.29
C SER A 106 16.88 5.50 25.08
N LEU A 107 17.65 5.81 26.13
CA LEU A 107 18.35 4.82 26.95
C LEU A 107 17.69 4.69 28.32
N SER A 108 17.61 3.46 28.84
CA SER A 108 17.14 3.17 30.20
C SER A 108 18.04 2.14 30.87
N THR A 109 18.28 2.33 32.16
CA THR A 109 18.87 1.33 33.08
C THR A 109 17.82 0.71 34.01
N GLY A 110 16.56 1.14 33.90
CA GLY A 110 15.43 0.73 34.75
C GLY A 110 14.48 -0.28 34.08
N GLY A 111 14.83 -0.78 32.90
CA GLY A 111 13.99 -1.67 32.11
C GLY A 111 12.99 -0.93 31.22
N THR A 112 12.01 -1.68 30.72
CA THR A 112 11.02 -1.25 29.71
C THR A 112 10.04 -0.17 30.21
N LYS A 113 10.01 0.10 31.52
CA LYS A 113 9.17 1.14 32.14
C LYS A 113 9.91 2.46 32.36
N GLY A 114 11.19 2.52 31.98
CA GLY A 114 12.05 3.66 32.24
C GLY A 114 12.59 3.72 33.68
N PRO A 115 13.09 4.88 34.14
CA PRO A 115 13.08 6.14 33.39
C PRO A 115 13.98 6.11 32.16
N PHE A 116 13.55 6.80 31.10
CA PHE A 116 14.35 7.00 29.88
C PHE A 116 15.08 8.35 29.89
N ALA A 117 16.22 8.38 29.22
CA ALA A 117 16.98 9.59 28.95
C ALA A 117 17.43 9.60 27.49
N ALA A 118 17.39 10.77 26.85
CA ALA A 118 17.86 10.95 25.48
C ALA A 118 19.40 11.07 25.43
N TYR A 119 20.02 10.35 24.50
CA TYR A 119 21.46 10.40 24.23
C TYR A 119 21.71 10.62 22.75
N ALA A 120 22.72 11.43 22.43
CA ALA A 120 23.23 11.60 21.09
C ALA A 120 24.56 10.84 20.91
N LEU A 121 24.73 10.17 19.78
CA LEU A 121 25.97 9.54 19.37
C LEU A 121 26.36 10.05 17.99
N LYS A 122 27.55 10.65 17.87
CA LYS A 122 28.06 11.16 16.60
C LYS A 122 28.66 10.02 15.78
N ALA A 123 28.27 9.87 14.52
CA ALA A 123 28.91 8.93 13.61
C ALA A 123 30.38 9.29 13.44
N THR A 124 31.24 8.28 13.46
CA THR A 124 32.71 8.41 13.36
C THR A 124 33.25 7.89 12.03
N ASP A 125 32.38 7.27 11.23
CA ASP A 125 32.68 6.75 9.91
C ASP A 125 31.56 7.09 8.91
N ALA A 126 31.85 6.84 7.63
CA ALA A 126 30.89 7.08 6.54
C ALA A 126 29.85 5.95 6.39
N THR A 127 30.10 4.77 6.98
CA THR A 127 29.15 3.64 6.90
C THR A 127 28.02 3.76 7.92
N LEU A 128 28.06 4.76 8.81
CA LEU A 128 27.05 5.02 9.84
C LEU A 128 26.85 3.81 10.77
N THR A 129 27.94 3.08 11.03
CA THR A 129 27.95 1.89 11.89
C THR A 129 28.86 2.05 13.11
N HIS A 130 29.80 3.00 13.10
CA HIS A 130 30.63 3.30 14.25
C HIS A 130 30.32 4.69 14.79
N PHE A 131 30.10 4.76 16.10
CA PHE A 131 29.68 5.98 16.78
C PHE A 131 30.62 6.29 17.95
N GLY A 132 30.76 7.58 18.24
CA GLY A 132 31.43 8.05 19.44
C GLY A 132 30.70 7.63 20.73
N PRO A 133 31.28 7.90 21.91
CA PRO A 133 30.65 7.55 23.18
C PRO A 133 29.27 8.22 23.32
N PRO A 134 28.29 7.56 23.98
CA PRO A 134 26.98 8.15 24.20
C PRO A 134 27.07 9.43 25.03
N GLN A 135 26.55 10.52 24.48
CA GLN A 135 26.50 11.81 25.16
C GLN A 135 25.07 12.12 25.57
N VAL A 136 24.84 12.26 26.88
CA VAL A 136 23.53 12.62 27.40
C VAL A 136 23.09 13.97 26.84
N MET A 137 21.84 14.04 26.37
CA MET A 137 21.21 15.29 25.96
C MET A 137 20.75 16.02 27.23
N ARG A 138 21.66 16.83 27.80
CA ARG A 138 21.47 17.40 29.14
C ARG A 138 20.16 18.16 29.25
N GLY A 139 19.31 17.87 30.22
CA GLY A 139 17.97 18.45 30.37
C GLY A 139 16.81 17.57 29.86
N LEU A 140 17.11 16.44 29.21
CA LEU A 140 16.15 15.42 28.74
C LEU A 140 16.37 14.06 29.43
N GLU A 141 16.93 14.06 30.65
CA GLU A 141 17.20 12.82 31.40
C GLU A 141 16.00 12.35 32.23
N ASN A 142 14.97 13.18 32.35
CA ASN A 142 13.88 13.02 33.31
C ASN A 142 12.67 12.29 32.70
N ASN A 143 12.91 11.06 32.22
CA ASN A 143 11.89 10.17 31.65
C ASN A 143 11.33 10.63 30.28
N HIS A 144 12.24 10.97 29.37
CA HIS A 144 11.92 11.36 27.99
C HIS A 144 12.34 10.28 26.98
N ILE A 145 11.48 10.04 25.99
CA ILE A 145 11.65 9.05 24.91
C ILE A 145 11.16 9.62 23.58
N ASP A 146 11.43 8.91 22.47
CA ASP A 146 11.00 9.26 21.11
C ASP A 146 11.41 10.71 20.77
N THR A 147 12.68 11.03 21.04
CA THR A 147 13.22 12.38 20.91
C THR A 147 13.60 12.66 19.46
N PHE A 148 12.84 13.53 18.80
CA PHE A 148 13.06 13.89 17.40
C PHE A 148 13.74 15.27 17.27
N PRO A 149 15.05 15.32 16.96
CA PRO A 149 15.77 16.57 16.83
C PRO A 149 15.61 17.20 15.44
N VAL A 150 15.42 18.51 15.40
CA VAL A 150 15.56 19.34 14.20
C VAL A 150 16.40 20.57 14.50
N LYS A 151 16.89 21.21 13.44
CA LYS A 151 17.58 22.49 13.52
C LYS A 151 16.80 23.53 12.74
N ILE A 152 16.46 24.63 13.39
CA ILE A 152 15.64 25.70 12.83
C ILE A 152 16.50 26.98 12.77
N GLY A 153 16.56 27.64 11.61
CA GLY A 153 17.33 28.86 11.38
C GLY A 153 16.47 30.10 11.06
N PRO A 154 17.08 31.29 11.05
CA PRO A 154 17.25 32.10 12.25
C PRO A 154 15.92 32.74 12.68
N ILE A 155 15.37 32.34 13.84
CA ILE A 155 14.35 33.17 14.51
C ILE A 155 15.11 34.32 15.18
N LYS A 156 15.50 35.32 14.38
CA LYS A 156 16.22 36.57 14.72
C LYS A 156 17.56 36.48 15.51
N ASP A 157 17.87 35.41 16.26
CA ASP A 157 19.11 35.30 17.06
C ASP A 157 19.62 33.83 17.20
N ASN A 158 20.32 33.33 16.16
CA ASN A 158 21.00 32.01 16.07
C ASN A 158 20.18 30.81 15.57
N ASN A 159 20.89 29.90 14.88
CA ASN A 159 20.44 28.54 14.62
C ASN A 159 20.09 27.87 15.95
N ARG A 160 18.85 27.42 16.10
CA ARG A 160 18.33 26.82 17.33
C ARG A 160 18.09 25.33 17.12
N TYR A 161 18.60 24.52 18.02
CA TYR A 161 18.24 23.10 18.08
C TYR A 161 16.91 22.99 18.80
N VAL A 162 15.98 22.26 18.20
CA VAL A 162 14.66 21.99 18.75
C VAL A 162 14.46 20.49 18.76
N VAL A 163 13.87 19.97 19.83
CA VAL A 163 13.32 18.61 19.85
C VAL A 163 11.83 18.68 20.14
N ILE A 164 11.11 17.75 19.54
CA ILE A 164 9.86 17.26 20.12
C ILE A 164 10.17 15.90 20.73
N THR A 165 9.80 15.70 21.98
CA THR A 165 10.06 14.45 22.70
C THR A 165 8.87 14.05 23.53
N LYS A 166 8.63 12.76 23.67
CA LYS A 166 7.59 12.26 24.56
C LYS A 166 8.07 12.29 26.01
N ASN A 167 7.27 12.89 26.87
CA ASN A 167 7.36 12.71 28.31
C ASN A 167 6.66 11.41 28.69
N GLU A 168 7.44 10.41 29.11
CA GLU A 168 6.93 9.07 29.37
C GLU A 168 6.13 9.01 30.69
N THR A 169 6.13 10.07 31.50
CA THR A 169 5.34 10.16 32.74
C THR A 169 3.90 10.57 32.46
N ASP A 170 3.67 11.64 31.71
CA ASP A 170 2.34 12.16 31.40
C ASP A 170 1.80 11.72 30.02
N LYS A 171 2.65 11.07 29.22
CA LYS A 171 2.36 10.56 27.87
C LYS A 171 2.02 11.67 26.88
N THR A 172 2.62 12.85 27.01
CA THR A 172 2.46 13.98 26.08
C THR A 172 3.74 14.29 25.31
N LEU A 173 3.61 15.03 24.21
CA LEU A 173 4.75 15.53 23.43
C LEU A 173 5.15 16.94 23.89
N GLU A 174 6.42 17.10 24.24
CA GLU A 174 6.99 18.34 24.77
C GLU A 174 7.97 18.97 23.76
N LEU A 175 8.06 20.29 23.78
CA LEU A 175 9.03 21.04 22.97
C LEU A 175 10.15 21.54 23.87
N ALA A 176 11.39 21.20 23.51
CA ALA A 176 12.59 21.69 24.20
C ALA A 176 13.61 22.23 23.21
N THR A 177 14.42 23.20 23.65
CA THR A 177 15.45 23.81 22.79
C THR A 177 16.81 23.96 23.45
N ALA A 178 17.85 24.00 22.62
CA ALA A 178 19.24 24.00 23.05
C ALA A 178 20.16 24.78 22.10
N PRO A 179 21.35 25.20 22.57
CA PRO A 179 22.38 25.79 21.71
C PRO A 179 23.11 24.76 20.82
N ASN A 180 23.10 23.47 21.19
CA ASN A 180 23.68 22.35 20.44
C ASN A 180 22.95 21.05 20.79
N LEU A 181 23.19 19.98 20.02
CA LEU A 181 22.50 18.69 20.18
C LEU A 181 22.62 18.06 21.59
N THR A 182 23.75 18.25 22.27
CA THR A 182 23.97 17.70 23.63
C THR A 182 23.43 18.58 24.76
N GLY A 183 22.81 19.72 24.41
CA GLY A 183 22.22 20.64 25.37
C GLY A 183 23.18 21.70 25.93
N PRO A 184 22.82 22.32 27.06
CA PRO A 184 21.64 22.02 27.86
C PRO A 184 20.34 22.34 27.11
N TRP A 185 19.38 21.43 27.21
CA TRP A 185 18.02 21.54 26.71
C TRP A 185 17.14 22.20 27.77
N THR A 186 16.30 23.12 27.32
CA THR A 186 15.26 23.78 28.13
C THR A 186 13.91 23.39 27.57
N ILE A 187 13.09 22.69 28.37
CA ILE A 187 11.70 22.38 28.03
C ILE A 187 10.88 23.68 28.11
N GLU A 188 10.28 24.08 27.01
CA GLU A 188 9.53 25.33 26.90
C GLU A 188 8.02 25.12 26.88
N LYS A 189 7.59 23.94 26.44
CA LYS A 189 6.19 23.56 26.32
C LYS A 189 6.02 22.13 26.81
N THR A 190 5.01 21.92 27.67
CA THR A 190 4.73 20.65 28.37
C THR A 190 3.23 20.34 28.34
N GLY A 191 2.85 19.09 28.61
CA GLY A 191 1.47 18.64 28.62
C GLY A 191 0.79 18.78 27.25
N ASN A 192 -0.52 19.03 27.25
CA ASN A 192 -1.30 19.19 26.01
C ASN A 192 -1.24 20.61 25.41
N TRP A 193 -0.05 21.23 25.38
CA TRP A 193 0.13 22.64 24.99
C TRP A 193 -0.27 22.95 23.54
N ALA A 194 -0.17 21.96 22.64
CA ALA A 194 -0.52 22.08 21.22
C ALA A 194 -1.92 21.51 20.88
N GLY A 195 -2.66 20.98 21.87
CA GLY A 195 -3.98 20.38 21.65
C GLY A 195 -3.97 18.99 21.01
N TRP A 196 -2.83 18.28 21.03
CA TRP A 196 -2.69 16.94 20.44
C TRP A 196 -3.20 15.79 21.31
N GLY A 197 -3.39 16.03 22.61
CA GLY A 197 -3.88 15.03 23.58
C GLY A 197 -2.77 14.36 24.38
N ASP A 198 -3.10 13.20 24.95
CA ASP A 198 -2.20 12.32 25.70
C ASP A 198 -2.09 10.94 25.03
N TRP A 199 -1.16 10.10 25.50
CA TRP A 199 -0.83 8.80 24.89
C TRP A 199 -0.39 8.91 23.44
N ILE A 200 0.30 10.01 23.13
CA ILE A 200 0.88 10.29 21.83
C ILE A 200 2.39 10.07 21.84
N GLU A 201 2.93 9.51 20.76
CA GLU A 201 4.35 9.14 20.66
C GLU A 201 4.87 9.23 19.22
N GLY A 202 6.15 8.94 19.02
CA GLY A 202 6.78 8.90 17.69
C GLY A 202 6.71 10.19 16.88
N PRO A 203 7.10 11.35 17.42
CA PRO A 203 7.07 12.58 16.66
C PRO A 203 8.04 12.52 15.47
N ALA A 204 7.60 12.93 14.29
CA ALA A 204 8.49 13.20 13.15
C ALA A 204 8.18 14.60 12.59
N LEU A 205 9.20 15.45 12.52
CA LEU A 205 9.08 16.83 12.04
C LEU A 205 9.62 16.98 10.61
N VAL A 206 8.80 17.56 9.73
CA VAL A 206 9.11 17.75 8.32
C VAL A 206 8.88 19.21 7.89
N PRO A 207 9.83 19.86 7.20
CA PRO A 207 9.66 21.22 6.72
C PRO A 207 8.73 21.28 5.50
N LEU A 208 7.72 22.15 5.54
CA LEU A 208 6.78 22.42 4.45
C LEU A 208 7.40 23.35 3.40
N GLN A 209 6.78 23.42 2.21
CA GLN A 209 7.29 24.26 1.11
C GLN A 209 7.13 25.76 1.37
N ASP A 210 6.13 26.14 2.17
CA ASP A 210 5.83 27.51 2.55
C ASP A 210 6.70 28.04 3.71
N GLY A 211 7.69 27.25 4.15
CA GLY A 211 8.55 27.57 5.30
C GLY A 211 7.96 27.18 6.65
N GLY A 212 6.74 26.62 6.68
CA GLY A 212 6.16 25.99 7.86
C GLY A 212 6.76 24.62 8.18
N TRP A 213 6.19 23.98 9.18
CA TRP A 213 6.56 22.64 9.64
C TRP A 213 5.32 21.80 9.85
N ARG A 214 5.41 20.52 9.52
CA ARG A 214 4.44 19.51 9.88
C ARG A 214 5.04 18.56 10.89
N ILE A 215 4.28 18.24 11.92
CA ILE A 215 4.57 17.11 12.79
C ILE A 215 3.68 15.95 12.40
N TYR A 216 4.21 14.73 12.46
CA TYR A 216 3.49 13.48 12.46
C TYR A 216 3.68 12.81 13.81
N PHE A 217 2.65 12.14 14.33
CA PHE A 217 2.74 11.38 15.58
C PHE A 217 1.66 10.31 15.64
N ASP A 218 1.89 9.27 16.44
CA ASP A 218 0.95 8.19 16.66
C ASP A 218 0.17 8.36 17.98
N ASP A 219 -1.08 7.90 17.98
CA ASP A 219 -1.91 7.77 19.18
C ASP A 219 -1.90 6.31 19.61
N TYR A 220 -1.16 6.04 20.70
CA TYR A 220 -0.91 4.69 21.17
C TYR A 220 -2.20 3.95 21.56
N LYS A 221 -3.24 4.65 22.03
CA LYS A 221 -4.48 4.02 22.47
C LYS A 221 -5.34 3.60 21.30
N THR A 222 -5.48 4.46 20.31
CA THR A 222 -6.36 4.22 19.17
C THR A 222 -5.66 3.46 18.05
N LYS A 223 -4.33 3.58 17.95
CA LYS A 223 -3.50 3.12 16.81
C LYS A 223 -3.74 3.94 15.54
N HIS A 224 -4.20 5.18 15.70
CA HIS A 224 -4.40 6.14 14.61
C HIS A 224 -3.24 7.14 14.55
N TYR A 225 -3.09 7.78 13.40
CA TYR A 225 -1.98 8.70 13.12
C TYR A 225 -2.46 10.06 12.78
N TRP A 226 -1.71 11.03 13.23
CA TRP A 226 -2.11 12.41 13.16
C TRP A 226 -0.99 13.26 12.59
N TYR A 227 -1.39 14.34 11.95
CA TYR A 227 -0.51 15.44 11.63
C TYR A 227 -1.07 16.76 12.15
N SER A 228 -0.16 17.72 12.32
CA SER A 228 -0.48 19.09 12.69
C SER A 228 0.56 20.02 12.08
N ASP A 229 0.13 21.21 11.65
CA ASP A 229 0.98 22.15 10.93
C ASP A 229 1.26 23.39 11.78
N SER A 230 2.47 23.93 11.65
CA SER A 230 2.92 25.18 12.26
C SER A 230 3.50 26.10 11.19
N SER A 231 3.05 27.35 11.17
CA SER A 231 3.50 28.38 10.22
C SER A 231 4.30 29.51 10.87
N ASP A 232 4.60 29.41 12.18
CA ASP A 232 5.16 30.51 12.99
C ASP A 232 6.43 30.13 13.76
N GLY A 233 7.15 29.13 13.27
CA GLY A 233 8.38 28.63 13.88
C GLY A 233 8.12 27.75 15.11
N LEU A 234 7.15 26.84 15.00
CA LEU A 234 6.74 25.87 16.02
C LEU A 234 6.08 26.45 17.27
N LYS A 235 5.60 27.70 17.24
CA LYS A 235 4.99 28.34 18.42
C LYS A 235 3.53 27.95 18.56
N THR A 236 2.82 27.88 17.45
CA THR A 236 1.42 27.45 17.38
C THR A 236 1.23 26.35 16.35
N TRP A 237 0.15 25.58 16.53
CA TRP A 237 -0.13 24.37 15.77
C TRP A 237 -1.62 24.31 15.41
N THR A 238 -1.94 23.82 14.22
CA THR A 238 -3.32 23.54 13.83
C THR A 238 -3.90 22.39 14.67
N PRO A 239 -5.24 22.28 14.80
CA PRO A 239 -5.85 21.06 15.33
C PRO A 239 -5.32 19.82 14.61
N ARG A 240 -5.09 18.74 15.36
CA ARG A 240 -4.62 17.48 14.79
C ARG A 240 -5.64 16.95 13.77
N LYS A 241 -5.14 16.43 12.65
CA LYS A 241 -5.94 15.80 11.59
C LYS A 241 -5.40 14.41 11.32
N GLU A 242 -6.28 13.48 11.01
CA GLU A 242 -5.91 12.09 10.78
C GLU A 242 -5.18 11.94 9.43
N LEU A 243 -4.21 11.02 9.36
CA LEU A 243 -3.55 10.68 8.10
C LEU A 243 -4.42 9.75 7.24
N GLY A 244 -4.49 10.04 5.94
CA GLY A 244 -5.15 9.17 4.98
C GLY A 244 -4.27 8.00 4.57
N GLY A 245 -4.87 6.85 4.30
CA GLY A 245 -4.20 5.69 3.69
C GLY A 245 -3.46 4.77 4.67
N VAL A 246 -2.87 5.33 5.72
CA VAL A 246 -2.02 4.58 6.68
C VAL A 246 -2.56 4.53 8.11
N SER A 247 -3.49 5.42 8.47
CA SER A 247 -4.04 5.44 9.83
C SER A 247 -4.79 4.16 10.15
N GLY A 248 -4.57 3.61 11.36
CA GLY A 248 -5.08 2.30 11.76
C GLY A 248 -4.33 1.09 11.19
N ALA A 249 -3.46 1.27 10.19
CA ALA A 249 -2.73 0.18 9.53
C ALA A 249 -1.24 0.12 9.89
N VAL A 250 -0.63 1.23 10.33
CA VAL A 250 0.78 1.30 10.73
C VAL A 250 0.95 1.45 12.25
N ARG A 251 2.15 1.19 12.81
CA ARG A 251 2.38 1.23 14.27
C ARG A 251 3.42 2.24 14.80
N HIS A 252 4.43 2.59 14.01
CA HIS A 252 5.33 3.72 14.30
C HIS A 252 6.18 3.97 13.05
N PHE A 253 6.49 5.23 12.76
CA PHE A 253 7.31 5.59 11.62
C PHE A 253 7.97 6.96 11.79
N THR A 254 9.11 7.12 11.11
CA THR A 254 9.69 8.42 10.79
C THR A 254 9.26 8.85 9.38
N VAL A 255 9.08 10.17 9.18
CA VAL A 255 8.81 10.76 7.86
C VAL A 255 9.98 11.65 7.48
N ILE A 256 10.45 11.52 6.24
CA ILE A 256 11.39 12.46 5.63
C ILE A 256 10.77 13.11 4.41
N LYS A 257 11.12 14.37 4.14
CA LYS A 257 10.84 15.02 2.87
C LYS A 257 11.94 14.69 1.89
N GLU A 258 11.54 14.23 0.72
CA GLU A 258 12.45 13.89 -0.36
C GLU A 258 11.94 14.49 -1.67
N ALA A 259 12.85 14.83 -2.58
CA ALA A 259 12.46 15.30 -3.90
C ALA A 259 11.80 14.14 -4.68
N THR A 260 10.63 14.40 -5.29
CA THR A 260 9.89 13.41 -6.08
C THR A 260 10.77 12.65 -7.08
N LYS A 261 11.58 13.37 -7.86
CA LYS A 261 12.49 12.76 -8.85
C LYS A 261 13.54 11.82 -8.23
N VAL A 262 13.95 12.07 -7.00
CA VAL A 262 14.92 11.22 -6.29
C VAL A 262 14.24 9.91 -5.89
N VAL A 263 13.04 9.97 -5.32
CA VAL A 263 12.26 8.77 -4.97
C VAL A 263 11.91 7.97 -6.21
N GLU A 264 11.40 8.62 -7.26
CA GLU A 264 11.06 7.97 -8.55
C GLU A 264 12.28 7.28 -9.17
N ALA A 265 13.45 7.93 -9.16
CA ALA A 265 14.67 7.33 -9.68
C ALA A 265 15.15 6.14 -8.84
N ALA A 266 15.00 6.21 -7.51
CA ALA A 266 15.36 5.13 -6.61
C ALA A 266 14.43 3.91 -6.78
N THR A 267 13.13 4.13 -6.95
CA THR A 267 12.13 3.05 -7.00
C THR A 267 11.81 2.56 -8.41
N ALA A 268 12.32 3.22 -9.45
CA ALA A 268 12.12 2.83 -10.85
C ALA A 268 12.44 1.34 -11.08
N PRO A 269 11.61 0.64 -11.87
CA PRO A 269 11.92 -0.73 -12.27
C PRO A 269 13.27 -0.85 -12.98
N LYS A 270 14.02 -1.90 -12.66
CA LYS A 270 15.34 -2.18 -13.27
C LYS A 270 15.26 -3.13 -14.47
N ALA A 271 14.20 -3.92 -14.58
CA ALA A 271 14.01 -4.82 -15.70
C ALA A 271 13.50 -4.06 -16.93
N ARG A 272 13.69 -4.64 -18.12
CA ARG A 272 13.26 -4.03 -19.37
C ARG A 272 11.72 -4.05 -19.45
N PRO A 273 11.07 -2.91 -19.75
CA PRO A 273 9.67 -2.86 -20.17
C PRO A 273 9.35 -3.87 -21.28
N ALA A 274 8.29 -4.66 -21.09
CA ALA A 274 7.76 -5.52 -22.15
C ALA A 274 6.67 -4.80 -22.94
N LYS A 275 6.61 -5.07 -24.24
CA LYS A 275 5.52 -4.57 -25.08
C LYS A 275 4.34 -5.54 -25.03
N ILE A 276 3.18 -5.07 -24.57
CA ILE A 276 1.92 -5.80 -24.74
C ILE A 276 1.24 -5.33 -26.03
N SER A 277 0.79 -6.28 -26.84
CA SER A 277 -0.04 -6.04 -28.01
C SER A 277 -0.97 -7.21 -28.24
N TRP A 278 -1.89 -7.11 -29.20
CA TRP A 278 -2.81 -8.20 -29.53
C TRP A 278 -3.31 -8.10 -30.97
N ASP A 279 -3.86 -9.20 -31.44
CA ASP A 279 -4.70 -9.25 -32.62
C ASP A 279 -5.89 -10.16 -32.36
N ARG A 280 -6.74 -10.39 -33.38
CA ARG A 280 -7.92 -11.26 -33.28
C ARG A 280 -7.64 -12.70 -32.81
N ARG A 281 -6.38 -13.14 -32.70
CA ARG A 281 -6.00 -14.51 -32.36
C ARG A 281 -5.44 -14.64 -30.95
N SER A 282 -4.59 -13.71 -30.50
CA SER A 282 -3.94 -13.83 -29.20
C SER A 282 -3.43 -12.49 -28.66
N LEU A 283 -3.21 -12.47 -27.34
CA LEU A 283 -2.28 -11.53 -26.72
C LEU A 283 -0.85 -11.82 -27.22
N MET A 284 -0.01 -10.80 -27.24
CA MET A 284 1.40 -10.87 -27.59
C MET A 284 2.23 -10.09 -26.56
N ILE A 285 3.27 -10.73 -26.05
CA ILE A 285 4.26 -10.10 -25.15
C ILE A 285 5.60 -10.11 -25.88
N ASP A 286 6.17 -8.93 -26.10
CA ASP A 286 7.35 -8.72 -26.97
C ASP A 286 7.19 -9.39 -28.35
N ASP A 287 6.05 -9.13 -28.99
CA ASP A 287 5.66 -9.64 -30.31
C ASP A 287 5.59 -11.19 -30.41
N LYS A 288 5.69 -11.91 -29.28
CA LYS A 288 5.47 -13.36 -29.19
C LYS A 288 4.05 -13.65 -28.75
N ARG A 289 3.36 -14.49 -29.52
CA ARG A 289 2.01 -14.94 -29.18
C ARG A 289 2.02 -15.74 -27.88
N VAL A 290 1.12 -15.37 -26.97
CA VAL A 290 0.91 -16.08 -25.71
C VAL A 290 -0.56 -16.44 -25.61
N MET A 291 -0.84 -17.72 -25.40
CA MET A 291 -2.15 -18.19 -24.97
C MET A 291 -2.19 -18.03 -23.45
N ILE A 292 -2.98 -17.10 -22.94
CA ILE A 292 -3.12 -16.89 -21.50
C ILE A 292 -4.09 -17.93 -20.97
N TRP A 293 -3.58 -18.84 -20.15
CA TRP A 293 -4.34 -19.82 -19.40
C TRP A 293 -4.23 -19.43 -17.93
N SER A 294 -5.26 -18.77 -17.41
CA SER A 294 -5.32 -18.24 -16.04
C SER A 294 -6.25 -19.04 -15.16
N GLY A 295 -5.95 -19.11 -13.86
CA GLY A 295 -6.90 -19.55 -12.83
C GLY A 295 -7.16 -18.44 -11.81
N GLU A 296 -8.34 -18.46 -11.22
CA GLU A 296 -8.75 -17.50 -10.19
C GLU A 296 -8.25 -17.93 -8.80
N PHE A 297 -7.60 -17.04 -8.06
CA PHE A 297 -7.22 -17.29 -6.67
C PHE A 297 -7.48 -16.04 -5.82
N HIS A 298 -8.13 -16.19 -4.67
CA HIS A 298 -8.44 -15.08 -3.77
C HIS A 298 -7.66 -15.24 -2.46
N PRO A 299 -6.53 -14.53 -2.26
CA PRO A 299 -5.73 -14.63 -1.04
C PRO A 299 -6.53 -14.38 0.24
N PHE A 300 -7.51 -13.46 0.22
CA PHE A 300 -8.39 -13.17 1.35
C PHE A 300 -9.29 -14.35 1.77
N ARG A 301 -9.49 -15.36 0.91
CA ARG A 301 -10.18 -16.63 1.26
C ARG A 301 -9.26 -17.68 1.87
N LEU A 302 -7.95 -17.47 1.84
CA LEU A 302 -6.95 -18.33 2.46
C LEU A 302 -6.07 -17.45 3.36
N PRO A 303 -6.48 -17.07 4.59
CA PRO A 303 -5.73 -16.15 5.46
C PRO A 303 -4.48 -16.81 6.09
N SER A 304 -3.67 -17.49 5.29
CA SER A 304 -2.37 -18.07 5.62
C SER A 304 -1.40 -17.76 4.48
N PRO A 305 -0.64 -16.65 4.58
CA PRO A 305 0.33 -16.26 3.56
C PRO A 305 1.36 -17.35 3.21
N SER A 306 1.69 -18.19 4.19
CA SER A 306 2.59 -19.34 3.98
C SER A 306 2.04 -20.39 3.00
N LEU A 307 0.71 -20.48 2.83
CA LEU A 307 0.05 -21.43 1.93
C LEU A 307 -0.29 -20.84 0.55
N TRP A 308 -0.18 -19.52 0.36
CA TRP A 308 -0.45 -18.91 -0.95
C TRP A 308 0.49 -19.44 -2.03
N ARG A 309 1.79 -19.58 -1.70
CA ARG A 309 2.79 -20.11 -2.64
C ARG A 309 2.49 -21.56 -3.04
N ASP A 310 2.00 -22.39 -2.12
CA ASP A 310 1.59 -23.77 -2.41
C ASP A 310 0.45 -23.83 -3.45
N VAL A 311 -0.57 -22.96 -3.33
CA VAL A 311 -1.65 -22.84 -4.32
C VAL A 311 -1.10 -22.43 -5.68
N LEU A 312 -0.25 -21.40 -5.73
CA LEU A 312 0.34 -20.90 -6.97
C LEU A 312 1.22 -21.96 -7.67
N GLN A 313 1.99 -22.74 -6.91
CA GLN A 313 2.78 -23.86 -7.43
C GLN A 313 1.90 -24.94 -8.04
N LYS A 314 0.78 -25.29 -7.39
CA LYS A 314 -0.20 -26.25 -7.92
C LYS A 314 -0.84 -25.76 -9.22
N MET A 315 -1.17 -24.47 -9.29
CA MET A 315 -1.69 -23.84 -10.52
C MET A 315 -0.65 -23.94 -11.64
N LYS A 316 0.61 -23.54 -11.36
CA LYS A 316 1.71 -23.62 -12.32
C LYS A 316 1.93 -25.04 -12.83
N ALA A 317 1.92 -26.03 -11.94
CA ALA A 317 2.10 -27.45 -12.28
C ALA A 317 0.94 -28.01 -13.13
N THR A 318 -0.27 -27.46 -13.00
CA THR A 318 -1.45 -27.83 -13.80
C THR A 318 -1.39 -27.28 -15.24
N GLY A 319 -0.46 -26.37 -15.51
CA GLY A 319 -0.26 -25.76 -16.83
C GLY A 319 -0.78 -24.33 -16.95
N TYR A 320 -1.30 -23.73 -15.88
CA TYR A 320 -1.58 -22.30 -15.85
C TYR A 320 -0.27 -21.51 -16.05
N ASN A 321 -0.34 -20.48 -16.88
CA ASN A 321 0.74 -19.51 -17.06
C ASN A 321 0.37 -18.13 -16.52
N ALA A 322 -0.85 -17.95 -16.03
CA ALA A 322 -1.31 -16.76 -15.35
C ALA A 322 -2.15 -17.11 -14.10
N VAL A 323 -2.28 -16.15 -13.20
CA VAL A 323 -3.23 -16.14 -12.09
C VAL A 323 -4.01 -14.83 -12.09
N THR A 324 -5.28 -14.92 -11.70
CA THR A 324 -6.17 -13.76 -11.55
C THR A 324 -6.47 -13.52 -10.08
N PHE A 325 -6.35 -12.27 -9.64
CA PHE A 325 -6.61 -11.84 -8.26
C PHE A 325 -7.75 -10.83 -8.18
N TYR A 326 -8.78 -11.14 -7.40
CA TYR A 326 -9.68 -10.11 -6.86
C TYR A 326 -9.04 -9.36 -5.68
N PHE A 327 -9.50 -8.13 -5.46
CA PHE A 327 -9.32 -7.40 -4.19
C PHE A 327 -10.69 -7.22 -3.52
N ASP A 328 -10.77 -7.45 -2.21
CA ASP A 328 -12.00 -7.24 -1.43
C ASP A 328 -11.90 -5.91 -0.67
N TRP A 329 -12.55 -4.86 -1.20
CA TRP A 329 -12.51 -3.51 -0.60
C TRP A 329 -12.98 -3.52 0.86
N GLY A 330 -14.04 -4.25 1.18
CA GLY A 330 -14.55 -4.38 2.54
C GLY A 330 -13.58 -5.08 3.49
N TYR A 331 -12.79 -6.04 2.98
CA TYR A 331 -11.76 -6.73 3.76
C TYR A 331 -10.53 -5.85 4.02
N HIS A 332 -10.19 -4.97 3.08
CA HIS A 332 -9.03 -4.08 3.14
C HIS A 332 -9.33 -2.71 3.76
N SER A 333 -10.60 -2.29 3.86
CA SER A 333 -10.99 -0.98 4.39
C SER A 333 -12.13 -1.09 5.41
N ALA A 334 -11.75 -1.28 6.68
CA ALA A 334 -12.71 -1.39 7.78
C ALA A 334 -13.39 -0.05 8.13
N ALA A 335 -12.77 1.07 7.80
CA ALA A 335 -13.27 2.43 8.01
C ALA A 335 -12.89 3.32 6.81
N PRO A 336 -13.62 4.42 6.56
CA PRO A 336 -13.22 5.41 5.57
C PRO A 336 -11.76 5.84 5.78
N ASP A 337 -11.02 6.01 4.69
CA ASP A 337 -9.63 6.49 4.66
C ASP A 337 -8.59 5.57 5.35
N ALA A 338 -9.01 4.41 5.86
CA ALA A 338 -8.15 3.41 6.49
C ALA A 338 -8.04 2.17 5.60
N TYR A 339 -6.80 1.83 5.20
CA TYR A 339 -6.52 0.72 4.29
C TYR A 339 -5.42 -0.20 4.84
N ASP A 340 -5.70 -1.49 4.90
CA ASP A 340 -4.78 -2.50 5.43
C ASP A 340 -4.43 -3.57 4.36
N PHE A 341 -3.19 -3.49 3.89
CA PHE A 341 -2.54 -4.47 3.01
C PHE A 341 -1.38 -5.19 3.71
N SER A 342 -1.49 -5.42 5.02
CA SER A 342 -0.46 -6.07 5.83
C SER A 342 -0.81 -7.52 6.21
N GLY A 343 0.20 -8.31 6.57
CA GLY A 343 -0.01 -9.66 7.11
C GLY A 343 -0.82 -10.57 6.19
N VAL A 344 -1.97 -11.05 6.67
CA VAL A 344 -2.91 -11.90 5.89
C VAL A 344 -3.66 -11.13 4.80
N ARG A 345 -3.60 -9.79 4.81
CA ARG A 345 -4.19 -8.89 3.81
C ARG A 345 -3.18 -8.42 2.77
N ASN A 346 -1.95 -8.93 2.77
CA ASN A 346 -0.90 -8.44 1.90
C ASN A 346 -1.04 -8.95 0.46
N MET A 347 -1.75 -8.17 -0.38
CA MET A 347 -1.92 -8.46 -1.80
C MET A 347 -0.63 -8.30 -2.60
N GLU A 348 0.26 -7.38 -2.23
CA GLU A 348 1.56 -7.23 -2.90
C GLU A 348 2.40 -8.50 -2.75
N ARG A 349 2.41 -9.10 -1.55
CA ARG A 349 3.08 -10.39 -1.32
C ARG A 349 2.49 -11.51 -2.20
N ALA A 350 1.16 -11.54 -2.40
CA ALA A 350 0.54 -12.53 -3.28
C ALA A 350 0.95 -12.34 -4.75
N ILE A 351 1.04 -11.09 -5.22
CA ILE A 351 1.52 -10.73 -6.56
C ILE A 351 2.99 -11.16 -6.72
N GLN A 352 3.86 -10.79 -5.78
CA GLN A 352 5.28 -11.17 -5.78
C GLN A 352 5.48 -12.69 -5.80
N MET A 353 4.70 -13.44 -5.01
CA MET A 353 4.74 -14.90 -5.03
C MET A 353 4.37 -15.47 -6.41
N ALA A 354 3.33 -14.92 -7.07
CA ALA A 354 2.95 -15.36 -8.41
C ALA A 354 4.07 -15.07 -9.44
N GLU A 355 4.71 -13.90 -9.32
CA GLU A 355 5.82 -13.50 -10.17
C GLU A 355 7.02 -14.44 -10.03
N ASP A 356 7.40 -14.77 -8.80
CA ASP A 356 8.46 -15.72 -8.45
C ASP A 356 8.20 -17.11 -9.02
N GLU A 357 6.95 -17.59 -8.93
CA GLU A 357 6.53 -18.89 -9.47
C GLU A 357 6.38 -18.91 -11.01
N GLY A 358 6.70 -17.80 -11.67
CA GLY A 358 6.71 -17.74 -13.12
C GLY A 358 5.32 -17.62 -13.75
N LEU A 359 4.35 -17.06 -13.02
CA LEU A 359 3.01 -16.77 -13.52
C LEU A 359 2.91 -15.30 -13.94
N TYR A 360 2.17 -15.04 -15.01
CA TYR A 360 1.61 -13.71 -15.27
C TYR A 360 0.48 -13.41 -14.28
N VAL A 361 0.16 -12.14 -14.09
CA VAL A 361 -0.86 -11.70 -13.13
C VAL A 361 -1.91 -10.86 -13.84
N ILE A 362 -3.17 -11.15 -13.57
CA ILE A 362 -4.32 -10.34 -13.97
C ILE A 362 -4.96 -9.79 -12.69
N ILE A 363 -5.12 -8.48 -12.61
CA ILE A 363 -5.67 -7.81 -11.42
C ILE A 363 -7.11 -7.40 -11.68
N ARG A 364 -8.01 -7.73 -10.75
CA ARG A 364 -9.43 -7.39 -10.80
C ARG A 364 -9.83 -6.74 -9.48
N PRO A 365 -9.59 -5.45 -9.27
CA PRO A 365 -9.66 -4.91 -7.92
C PRO A 365 -10.98 -4.18 -7.61
N GLY A 366 -11.96 -4.24 -8.51
CA GLY A 366 -13.28 -3.66 -8.31
C GLY A 366 -13.45 -2.29 -8.96
N PRO A 367 -14.17 -1.34 -8.32
CA PRO A 367 -14.50 -1.28 -6.88
C PRO A 367 -15.56 -2.28 -6.38
N TYR A 368 -16.42 -2.76 -7.28
CA TYR A 368 -17.34 -3.86 -7.01
C TYR A 368 -16.80 -5.13 -7.66
N VAL A 369 -16.79 -6.25 -6.93
CA VAL A 369 -16.22 -7.53 -7.42
C VAL A 369 -17.22 -8.68 -7.41
N ASN A 370 -18.40 -8.51 -6.80
CA ASN A 370 -19.32 -9.60 -6.49
C ASN A 370 -18.64 -10.72 -5.68
N ALA A 371 -18.03 -11.69 -6.37
CA ALA A 371 -17.24 -12.79 -5.83
C ALA A 371 -17.90 -13.56 -4.67
N GLU A 372 -19.22 -13.54 -4.55
CA GLU A 372 -19.98 -14.11 -3.42
C GLU A 372 -19.49 -13.58 -2.05
N LEU A 373 -19.05 -12.32 -2.03
CA LEU A 373 -18.64 -11.62 -0.83
C LEU A 373 -19.82 -10.86 -0.23
N THR A 374 -19.72 -10.58 1.08
CA THR A 374 -20.64 -9.64 1.74
C THR A 374 -20.68 -8.33 0.95
N MET A 375 -21.89 -7.91 0.56
CA MET A 375 -22.12 -6.71 -0.27
C MET A 375 -21.30 -6.66 -1.58
N GLY A 376 -20.89 -7.81 -2.11
CA GLY A 376 -20.09 -7.92 -3.33
C GLY A 376 -18.72 -7.27 -3.26
N GLY A 377 -18.14 -7.22 -2.04
CA GLY A 377 -16.83 -6.64 -1.76
C GLY A 377 -16.87 -5.19 -1.29
N PHE A 378 -18.04 -4.53 -1.25
CA PHE A 378 -18.11 -3.17 -0.70
C PHE A 378 -17.93 -3.15 0.83
N PRO A 379 -17.25 -2.13 1.38
CA PRO A 379 -17.15 -1.96 2.82
C PRO A 379 -18.50 -1.58 3.42
N GLY A 380 -18.78 -2.09 4.63
CA GLY A 380 -20.06 -1.85 5.30
C GLY A 380 -20.35 -0.37 5.60
N TRP A 381 -19.31 0.47 5.68
CA TRP A 381 -19.49 1.91 5.84
C TRP A 381 -20.09 2.60 4.60
N LEU A 382 -19.95 2.00 3.42
CA LEU A 382 -20.54 2.50 2.17
C LEU A 382 -22.07 2.45 2.20
N ALA A 383 -22.65 1.54 2.99
CA ALA A 383 -24.10 1.42 3.18
C ALA A 383 -24.75 2.69 3.77
N ARG A 384 -23.95 3.61 4.34
CA ARG A 384 -24.44 4.88 4.89
C ARG A 384 -24.54 5.98 3.82
N GLN A 385 -23.98 5.77 2.63
CA GLN A 385 -24.14 6.69 1.52
C GLN A 385 -25.57 6.61 0.98
N LYS A 386 -26.14 7.77 0.64
CA LYS A 386 -27.48 7.85 0.01
C LYS A 386 -27.41 7.69 -1.51
N SER A 387 -26.22 7.86 -2.07
CA SER A 387 -25.97 7.74 -3.50
C SER A 387 -26.10 6.30 -3.98
N LEU A 388 -26.38 6.18 -5.27
CA LEU A 388 -26.42 4.89 -5.92
C LEU A 388 -24.98 4.43 -6.18
N ALA A 389 -24.58 3.32 -5.56
CA ALA A 389 -23.30 2.68 -5.89
C ALA A 389 -23.25 2.26 -7.36
N ARG A 390 -22.03 2.10 -7.91
CA ARG A 390 -21.78 1.75 -9.31
C ARG A 390 -22.43 2.77 -10.28
N SER A 391 -22.26 4.05 -9.97
CA SER A 391 -22.76 5.19 -10.76
C SER A 391 -21.80 6.37 -10.69
N ASP A 392 -22.11 7.45 -11.39
CA ASP A 392 -21.34 8.70 -11.41
C ASP A 392 -21.67 9.65 -10.24
N ALA A 393 -22.22 9.13 -9.14
CA ALA A 393 -22.52 9.91 -7.96
C ALA A 393 -21.23 10.42 -7.27
N PRO A 394 -21.07 11.74 -7.03
CA PRO A 394 -19.80 12.30 -6.56
C PRO A 394 -19.26 11.75 -5.24
N ASP A 395 -20.13 11.46 -4.26
CA ASP A 395 -19.74 10.90 -2.96
C ASP A 395 -19.35 9.41 -3.05
N TYR A 396 -19.94 8.67 -3.98
CA TYR A 396 -19.50 7.31 -4.31
C TYR A 396 -18.15 7.35 -5.04
N LEU A 397 -18.00 8.22 -6.05
CA LEU A 397 -16.76 8.38 -6.80
C LEU A 397 -15.58 8.80 -5.92
N ALA A 398 -15.78 9.70 -4.95
CA ALA A 398 -14.73 10.09 -4.03
C ALA A 398 -14.21 8.89 -3.18
N ALA A 399 -15.12 8.01 -2.74
CA ALA A 399 -14.73 6.80 -2.02
C ALA A 399 -14.02 5.78 -2.93
N VAL A 400 -14.48 5.68 -4.18
CA VAL A 400 -13.86 4.84 -5.22
C VAL A 400 -12.46 5.33 -5.57
N ASP A 401 -12.26 6.63 -5.73
CA ASP A 401 -10.97 7.23 -6.07
C ASP A 401 -9.92 6.94 -4.99
N GLU A 402 -10.29 7.07 -3.72
CA GLU A 402 -9.39 6.72 -2.63
C GLU A 402 -9.07 5.23 -2.64
N TRP A 403 -10.07 4.35 -2.80
CA TRP A 403 -9.82 2.91 -2.93
C TRP A 403 -8.87 2.58 -4.08
N GLN A 404 -9.13 3.13 -5.28
CA GLN A 404 -8.32 2.94 -6.48
C GLN A 404 -6.88 3.44 -6.28
N THR A 405 -6.71 4.62 -5.67
CA THR A 405 -5.38 5.17 -5.36
C THR A 405 -4.52 4.20 -4.54
N GLN A 406 -5.12 3.52 -3.56
CA GLN A 406 -4.40 2.61 -2.68
C GLN A 406 -4.02 1.29 -3.37
N ILE A 407 -4.93 0.72 -4.17
CA ILE A 407 -4.65 -0.51 -4.94
C ILE A 407 -3.69 -0.25 -6.10
N ASP A 408 -3.85 0.87 -6.81
CA ASP A 408 -3.10 1.15 -8.03
C ASP A 408 -1.66 1.51 -7.68
N ALA A 409 -1.41 2.11 -6.52
CA ALA A 409 -0.06 2.25 -5.99
C ALA A 409 0.66 0.89 -5.90
N ILE A 410 -0.03 -0.17 -5.43
CA ILE A 410 0.52 -1.53 -5.39
C ILE A 410 0.69 -2.08 -6.81
N VAL A 411 -0.37 -2.07 -7.62
CA VAL A 411 -0.38 -2.71 -8.94
C VAL A 411 0.62 -2.06 -9.89
N ALA A 412 0.77 -0.73 -9.84
CA ALA A 412 1.66 0.02 -10.72
C ALA A 412 3.10 -0.46 -10.65
N ARG A 413 3.55 -0.93 -9.48
CA ARG A 413 4.93 -1.45 -9.28
C ARG A 413 5.20 -2.80 -9.92
N HIS A 414 4.15 -3.52 -10.29
CA HIS A 414 4.22 -4.92 -10.73
C HIS A 414 3.87 -5.07 -12.21
N GLN A 415 3.73 -3.98 -12.95
CA GLN A 415 3.37 -4.01 -14.36
C GLN A 415 4.51 -4.57 -15.21
N ILE A 416 4.17 -5.33 -16.22
CA ILE A 416 5.18 -5.79 -17.18
C ILE A 416 5.63 -4.66 -18.12
N THR A 417 4.78 -3.66 -18.32
CA THR A 417 4.91 -2.57 -19.31
C THR A 417 5.89 -1.48 -18.91
N ASP A 418 6.32 -1.42 -17.65
CA ASP A 418 7.41 -0.58 -17.16
C ASP A 418 8.60 -1.41 -16.66
N GLY A 419 8.51 -2.73 -16.75
CA GLY A 419 9.53 -3.66 -16.24
C GLY A 419 9.43 -3.90 -14.73
N GLY A 420 8.35 -3.51 -14.07
CA GLY A 420 8.12 -3.67 -12.64
C GLY A 420 7.86 -5.12 -12.20
N GLY A 421 7.14 -5.89 -13.01
CA GLY A 421 6.70 -7.23 -12.63
C GLY A 421 6.03 -8.01 -13.76
N LYS A 422 4.99 -8.79 -13.42
CA LYS A 422 4.26 -9.65 -14.39
C LYS A 422 2.76 -9.40 -14.44
N VAL A 423 2.27 -8.27 -13.94
CA VAL A 423 0.90 -7.82 -14.21
C VAL A 423 0.79 -7.50 -15.71
N ILE A 424 -0.17 -8.13 -16.38
CA ILE A 424 -0.37 -8.04 -17.84
C ILE A 424 -1.72 -7.48 -18.25
N ALA A 425 -2.70 -7.40 -17.34
CA ALA A 425 -4.02 -6.86 -17.61
C ALA A 425 -4.69 -6.41 -16.30
N TYR A 426 -5.57 -5.43 -16.41
CA TYR A 426 -6.30 -4.85 -15.29
C TYR A 426 -7.79 -4.81 -15.63
N GLN A 427 -8.64 -5.39 -14.80
CA GLN A 427 -10.10 -5.31 -14.94
C GLN A 427 -10.61 -4.06 -14.23
N ILE A 428 -11.37 -3.22 -14.92
CA ILE A 428 -12.18 -2.18 -14.28
C ILE A 428 -13.59 -2.72 -14.05
N GLU A 429 -14.13 -2.52 -12.85
CA GLU A 429 -15.48 -2.98 -12.48
C GLU A 429 -15.62 -4.53 -12.52
N ASN A 430 -16.83 -5.04 -12.32
CA ASN A 430 -17.21 -6.44 -12.46
C ASN A 430 -18.65 -6.60 -12.97
N GLU A 431 -18.84 -7.22 -14.14
CA GLU A 431 -20.15 -7.64 -14.66
C GLU A 431 -21.24 -6.53 -14.72
N LEU A 432 -20.86 -5.25 -14.81
CA LEU A 432 -21.80 -4.15 -15.01
C LEU A 432 -22.65 -4.34 -16.27
N GLY A 433 -23.94 -4.67 -16.13
CA GLY A 433 -24.84 -4.84 -17.26
C GLY A 433 -25.49 -3.54 -17.77
N ASP A 434 -25.57 -2.50 -16.93
CA ASP A 434 -26.24 -1.23 -17.24
C ASP A 434 -25.32 -0.30 -18.03
N THR A 435 -25.66 -0.02 -19.29
CA THR A 435 -24.89 0.86 -20.19
C THR A 435 -25.54 2.23 -20.39
N SER A 436 -26.31 2.72 -19.41
CA SER A 436 -26.86 4.07 -19.41
C SER A 436 -25.76 5.15 -19.38
N ASP A 437 -26.10 6.39 -19.71
CA ASP A 437 -25.11 7.48 -19.77
C ASP A 437 -24.44 7.76 -18.42
N SER A 438 -25.15 7.55 -17.31
CA SER A 438 -24.55 7.60 -15.97
C SER A 438 -23.47 6.52 -15.79
N ARG A 439 -23.72 5.30 -16.25
CA ARG A 439 -22.75 4.19 -16.13
C ARG A 439 -21.58 4.35 -17.09
N LYS A 440 -21.80 4.93 -18.26
CA LYS A 440 -20.71 5.28 -19.17
C LYS A 440 -19.77 6.31 -18.54
N ARG A 441 -20.29 7.38 -17.93
CA ARG A 441 -19.47 8.36 -17.20
C ARG A 441 -18.73 7.73 -16.02
N TYR A 442 -19.39 6.83 -15.29
CA TYR A 442 -18.75 6.06 -14.22
C TYR A 442 -17.60 5.19 -14.74
N MET A 443 -17.82 4.39 -15.78
CA MET A 443 -16.77 3.54 -16.36
C MET A 443 -15.60 4.39 -16.90
N GLU A 444 -15.88 5.54 -17.53
CA GLU A 444 -14.84 6.48 -17.99
C GLU A 444 -14.04 7.00 -16.81
N HIS A 445 -14.71 7.41 -15.73
CA HIS A 445 -14.06 7.87 -14.51
C HIS A 445 -13.13 6.80 -13.92
N LEU A 446 -13.57 5.54 -13.85
CA LEU A 446 -12.71 4.43 -13.39
C LEU A 446 -11.47 4.27 -14.25
N ALA A 447 -11.62 4.31 -15.58
CA ALA A 447 -10.51 4.15 -16.50
C ALA A 447 -9.53 5.33 -16.40
N ASP A 448 -10.04 6.56 -16.39
CA ASP A 448 -9.24 7.78 -16.23
C ASP A 448 -8.45 7.76 -14.91
N LYS A 449 -9.10 7.37 -13.81
CA LYS A 449 -8.45 7.24 -12.51
C LYS A 449 -7.32 6.22 -12.53
N VAL A 450 -7.59 5.01 -13.02
CA VAL A 450 -6.59 3.93 -13.16
C VAL A 450 -5.41 4.35 -14.03
N ARG A 451 -5.67 5.08 -15.13
CA ARG A 451 -4.60 5.64 -15.98
C ARG A 451 -3.82 6.75 -15.27
N ALA A 452 -4.49 7.65 -14.56
CA ALA A 452 -3.86 8.72 -13.80
C ALA A 452 -2.94 8.20 -12.69
N ASP A 453 -3.29 7.06 -12.10
CA ASP A 453 -2.48 6.38 -11.08
C ASP A 453 -1.33 5.54 -11.65
N GLY A 454 -1.11 5.59 -12.97
CA GLY A 454 0.06 5.01 -13.63
C GLY A 454 -0.12 3.59 -14.12
N ILE A 455 -1.35 3.06 -14.16
CA ILE A 455 -1.60 1.75 -14.79
C ILE A 455 -1.53 1.88 -16.31
N THR A 456 -0.64 1.11 -16.92
CA THR A 456 -0.29 1.13 -18.35
C THR A 456 -0.59 -0.19 -19.07
N VAL A 457 -0.86 -1.27 -18.35
CA VAL A 457 -1.34 -2.53 -18.95
C VAL A 457 -2.74 -2.38 -19.56
N PRO A 458 -3.16 -3.24 -20.50
CA PRO A 458 -4.50 -3.17 -21.08
C PRO A 458 -5.62 -3.27 -20.04
N LEU A 459 -6.61 -2.40 -20.17
CA LEU A 459 -7.84 -2.44 -19.40
C LEU A 459 -8.87 -3.34 -20.07
N PHE A 460 -9.64 -4.06 -19.27
CA PHE A 460 -10.80 -4.81 -19.74
C PHE A 460 -11.95 -4.72 -18.75
N HIS A 461 -13.13 -5.12 -19.22
CA HIS A 461 -14.31 -5.37 -18.41
C HIS A 461 -14.76 -6.82 -18.70
N ASN A 462 -15.20 -7.55 -17.68
CA ASN A 462 -15.81 -8.86 -17.86
C ASN A 462 -17.33 -8.72 -18.01
N SER A 463 -17.81 -8.77 -19.25
CA SER A 463 -19.24 -8.69 -19.51
C SER A 463 -19.96 -9.90 -18.93
N ALA A 464 -21.09 -9.69 -18.25
CA ALA A 464 -21.89 -10.76 -17.69
C ALA A 464 -22.43 -11.66 -18.80
N GLY A 465 -22.01 -12.93 -18.81
CA GLY A 465 -22.29 -13.80 -19.94
C GLY A 465 -21.69 -13.28 -21.25
N ARG A 466 -22.27 -13.64 -22.40
CA ARG A 466 -21.75 -13.28 -23.74
C ARG A 466 -22.26 -11.92 -24.27
N LEU A 467 -22.60 -10.98 -23.39
CA LEU A 467 -23.22 -9.69 -23.77
C LEU A 467 -22.19 -8.73 -24.40
N PRO A 468 -22.54 -7.95 -25.44
CA PRO A 468 -21.61 -7.09 -26.15
C PRO A 468 -21.38 -5.74 -25.45
N ASN A 469 -21.41 -5.72 -24.12
CA ASN A 469 -21.25 -4.51 -23.33
C ASN A 469 -19.77 -4.20 -23.07
N TRP A 470 -19.42 -2.91 -23.00
CA TRP A 470 -18.09 -2.41 -22.64
C TRP A 470 -16.97 -2.92 -23.53
N THR A 471 -17.27 -3.12 -24.81
CA THR A 471 -16.27 -3.43 -25.83
C THR A 471 -15.30 -2.26 -26.03
N PRO A 472 -14.09 -2.51 -26.56
CA PRO A 472 -13.21 -1.43 -26.95
C PRO A 472 -13.86 -0.49 -27.97
N PRO A 473 -13.56 0.82 -27.95
CA PRO A 473 -14.11 1.77 -28.93
C PRO A 473 -13.74 1.41 -30.38
N THR A 474 -12.72 0.58 -30.57
CA THR A 474 -12.25 0.07 -31.86
C THR A 474 -13.03 -1.16 -32.36
N SER A 475 -14.03 -1.65 -31.63
CA SER A 475 -14.86 -2.77 -32.10
C SER A 475 -15.62 -2.37 -33.38
N THR A 476 -15.61 -3.27 -34.37
CA THR A 476 -16.34 -3.08 -35.63
C THR A 476 -17.69 -3.78 -35.65
N ALA A 477 -18.11 -4.43 -34.56
CA ALA A 477 -19.39 -5.10 -34.50
C ALA A 477 -20.53 -4.08 -34.34
N SER A 478 -21.54 -4.12 -35.21
CA SER A 478 -22.63 -3.13 -35.23
C SER A 478 -23.55 -3.17 -34.01
N PHE A 479 -23.47 -4.24 -33.21
CA PHE A 479 -24.23 -4.45 -31.98
C PHE A 479 -23.37 -4.27 -30.72
N ALA A 480 -22.10 -3.86 -30.86
CA ALA A 480 -21.22 -3.58 -29.75
C ALA A 480 -21.67 -2.32 -28.99
N VAL A 481 -21.56 -2.36 -27.68
CA VAL A 481 -21.71 -1.18 -26.81
C VAL A 481 -20.31 -0.83 -26.30
N PRO A 482 -19.69 0.25 -26.81
CA PRO A 482 -18.33 0.60 -26.46
C PRO A 482 -18.21 1.16 -25.04
N GLY A 483 -17.05 0.93 -24.43
CA GLY A 483 -16.61 1.48 -23.15
C GLY A 483 -15.12 1.79 -23.15
N PRO A 484 -14.55 2.25 -22.02
CA PRO A 484 -13.14 2.63 -21.93
C PRO A 484 -12.24 1.42 -21.67
N THR A 485 -12.31 0.41 -22.55
CA THR A 485 -11.53 -0.82 -22.46
C THR A 485 -10.62 -0.99 -23.67
N ASP A 486 -9.49 -1.66 -23.49
CA ASP A 486 -8.56 -2.03 -24.56
C ASP A 486 -8.87 -3.42 -25.12
N LEU A 487 -9.34 -4.32 -24.25
CA LEU A 487 -9.75 -5.68 -24.56
C LEU A 487 -11.20 -5.90 -24.14
N TYR A 488 -11.98 -6.57 -24.99
CA TYR A 488 -13.29 -7.07 -24.61
C TYR A 488 -13.14 -8.44 -23.97
N ALA A 489 -13.66 -8.60 -22.76
CA ALA A 489 -13.80 -9.88 -22.11
C ALA A 489 -15.26 -10.16 -21.75
N PHE A 490 -15.57 -11.43 -21.57
CA PHE A 490 -16.91 -11.89 -21.22
C PHE A 490 -16.81 -13.10 -20.33
N ASP A 491 -17.90 -13.40 -19.64
CA ASP A 491 -17.96 -14.53 -18.74
C ASP A 491 -18.86 -15.64 -19.29
N GLY A 492 -18.71 -16.82 -18.71
CA GLY A 492 -19.89 -17.64 -18.56
C GLY A 492 -19.71 -19.01 -17.95
N TYR A 493 -20.85 -19.53 -17.55
CA TYR A 493 -20.95 -20.63 -16.61
C TYR A 493 -21.87 -21.72 -17.20
N PRO A 494 -21.39 -22.53 -18.15
CA PRO A 494 -22.21 -23.51 -18.86
C PRO A 494 -22.61 -24.73 -18.00
N GLY A 495 -22.01 -24.90 -16.82
CA GLY A 495 -22.27 -26.01 -15.89
C GLY A 495 -23.72 -26.10 -15.38
N GLY A 496 -24.53 -25.05 -15.55
CA GLY A 496 -25.89 -24.99 -15.02
C GLY A 496 -25.90 -24.61 -13.54
N GLY A 497 -27.06 -24.20 -13.03
CA GLY A 497 -27.19 -23.84 -11.61
C GLY A 497 -27.43 -25.06 -10.72
N CYS A 498 -26.89 -25.04 -9.49
CA CYS A 498 -27.30 -25.97 -8.45
C CYS A 498 -28.78 -25.73 -8.11
N ASN A 499 -29.63 -26.71 -8.40
CA ASN A 499 -30.93 -26.81 -7.73
C ASN A 499 -30.66 -27.47 -6.37
N GLY A 500 -31.42 -27.17 -5.31
CA GLY A 500 -31.19 -27.73 -3.96
C GLY A 500 -31.48 -29.24 -3.85
N THR A 501 -31.31 -30.00 -4.94
CA THR A 501 -31.56 -31.43 -5.04
C THR A 501 -30.27 -32.16 -5.39
N THR A 502 -30.20 -33.46 -5.10
CA THR A 502 -29.09 -34.31 -5.53
C THR A 502 -29.16 -34.68 -7.03
N GLU A 503 -30.13 -34.14 -7.76
CA GLU A 503 -30.26 -34.40 -9.19
C GLU A 503 -29.24 -33.58 -9.96
N ILE A 504 -28.42 -34.24 -10.77
CA ILE A 504 -27.53 -33.59 -11.72
C ILE A 504 -28.40 -32.72 -12.63
N GLY A 505 -28.27 -31.39 -12.52
CA GLY A 505 -28.95 -30.43 -13.38
C GLY A 505 -28.64 -30.71 -14.85
N LYS A 506 -29.56 -30.34 -15.75
CA LYS A 506 -29.27 -30.43 -17.19
C LYS A 506 -28.16 -29.42 -17.50
N PRO A 507 -26.96 -29.86 -17.94
CA PRO A 507 -25.91 -28.92 -18.31
C PRO A 507 -26.43 -28.03 -19.43
N ASN A 508 -26.12 -26.74 -19.38
CA ASN A 508 -26.42 -25.88 -20.51
C ASN A 508 -25.59 -26.37 -21.70
N MET A 509 -26.14 -26.29 -22.91
CA MET A 509 -25.33 -26.48 -24.11
C MET A 509 -24.15 -25.53 -24.05
N VAL A 510 -22.93 -26.06 -24.18
CA VAL A 510 -21.72 -25.23 -24.21
C VAL A 510 -21.90 -24.21 -25.33
N PRO A 511 -21.98 -22.91 -25.00
CA PRO A 511 -22.28 -21.91 -26.00
C PRO A 511 -21.09 -21.76 -26.95
N ASN A 512 -21.36 -21.27 -28.15
CA ASN A 512 -20.27 -20.82 -29.00
C ASN A 512 -19.72 -19.49 -28.48
N TRP A 513 -18.54 -19.53 -27.89
CA TRP A 513 -17.86 -18.37 -27.31
C TRP A 513 -17.10 -17.52 -28.33
N GLY A 514 -17.07 -17.94 -29.61
CA GLY A 514 -16.16 -17.41 -30.64
C GLY A 514 -16.74 -17.30 -32.05
N LEU A 515 -15.91 -17.62 -33.06
CA LEU A 515 -16.08 -17.33 -34.50
C LEU A 515 -17.42 -17.73 -35.16
N TYR A 516 -18.22 -18.62 -34.55
CA TYR A 516 -19.55 -18.99 -35.06
C TYR A 516 -20.66 -18.71 -34.03
N GLY A 517 -20.44 -17.73 -33.15
CA GLY A 517 -21.42 -17.25 -32.20
C GLY A 517 -22.69 -16.78 -32.90
N ASP A 518 -23.84 -17.00 -32.27
CA ASP A 518 -25.11 -16.48 -32.76
C ASP A 518 -25.16 -14.98 -32.47
N THR A 519 -25.24 -14.18 -33.54
CA THR A 519 -25.40 -12.73 -33.47
C THR A 519 -26.87 -12.32 -33.56
N THR A 520 -27.79 -13.28 -33.62
CA THR A 520 -29.24 -13.03 -33.63
C THR A 520 -29.67 -12.49 -32.26
N PRO A 521 -30.37 -11.35 -32.21
CA PRO A 521 -30.93 -10.86 -30.97
C PRO A 521 -31.92 -11.86 -30.35
N ASP A 522 -31.89 -12.01 -29.03
CA ASP A 522 -32.89 -12.79 -28.30
C ASP A 522 -34.26 -12.07 -28.26
N ALA A 523 -35.25 -12.68 -27.60
CA ALA A 523 -36.60 -12.10 -27.50
C ALA A 523 -36.65 -10.72 -26.80
N LYS A 524 -35.59 -10.31 -26.11
CA LYS A 524 -35.43 -8.99 -25.49
C LYS A 524 -34.59 -8.04 -26.36
N GLY A 525 -34.21 -8.45 -27.56
CA GLY A 525 -33.35 -7.70 -28.47
C GLY A 525 -31.86 -7.75 -28.10
N LEU A 526 -31.44 -8.65 -27.21
CA LEU A 526 -30.04 -8.74 -26.77
C LEU A 526 -29.26 -9.72 -27.63
N VAL A 527 -28.14 -9.28 -28.18
CA VAL A 527 -27.18 -10.13 -28.90
C VAL A 527 -26.26 -10.81 -27.87
N LYS A 528 -25.98 -12.11 -28.02
CA LYS A 528 -25.07 -12.87 -27.13
C LYS A 528 -23.94 -13.51 -27.91
N ALA A 529 -23.03 -12.68 -28.39
CA ALA A 529 -22.07 -13.03 -29.43
C ALA A 529 -20.68 -13.43 -28.90
N GLY A 530 -20.38 -13.19 -27.62
CA GLY A 530 -19.06 -13.50 -27.03
C GLY A 530 -17.95 -12.78 -27.82
N ALA A 531 -16.88 -13.48 -28.18
CA ALA A 531 -15.73 -12.83 -28.86
C ALA A 531 -16.08 -12.07 -30.15
N LEU A 532 -17.21 -12.38 -30.81
CA LEU A 532 -17.68 -11.62 -31.98
C LEU A 532 -18.13 -10.19 -31.66
N ALA A 533 -18.34 -9.83 -30.39
CA ALA A 533 -18.58 -8.45 -29.97
C ALA A 533 -17.35 -7.55 -30.14
N SER A 534 -16.16 -8.12 -30.31
CA SER A 534 -14.92 -7.39 -30.61
C SER A 534 -14.03 -8.23 -31.53
N PRO A 535 -14.32 -8.27 -32.84
CA PRO A 535 -13.72 -9.23 -33.77
C PRO A 535 -12.22 -9.02 -34.04
N ASN A 536 -11.65 -7.88 -33.62
CA ASN A 536 -10.24 -7.54 -33.79
C ASN A 536 -9.40 -7.77 -32.52
N THR A 537 -10.03 -8.11 -31.39
CA THR A 537 -9.35 -8.52 -30.15
C THR A 537 -9.38 -10.04 -30.01
N PRO A 538 -8.47 -10.65 -29.23
CA PRO A 538 -8.51 -12.08 -29.01
C PRO A 538 -9.78 -12.48 -28.26
N GLY A 539 -10.26 -13.70 -28.48
CA GLY A 539 -11.31 -14.25 -27.62
C GLY A 539 -10.80 -14.33 -26.19
N PHE A 540 -11.45 -13.60 -25.29
CA PHE A 540 -11.05 -13.48 -23.89
C PHE A 540 -12.26 -13.81 -23.01
N ALA A 541 -12.28 -15.03 -22.49
CA ALA A 541 -13.22 -15.39 -21.45
C ALA A 541 -12.56 -15.12 -20.09
N ALA A 542 -13.02 -14.08 -19.39
CA ALA A 542 -12.42 -13.65 -18.13
C ALA A 542 -12.78 -14.62 -17.00
N GLU A 543 -14.04 -15.03 -16.92
CA GLU A 543 -14.51 -16.09 -16.03
C GLU A 543 -15.18 -17.21 -16.82
N ILE A 544 -14.68 -18.43 -16.66
CA ILE A 544 -15.35 -19.64 -17.12
C ILE A 544 -15.56 -20.56 -15.92
N GLY A 545 -16.77 -21.08 -15.77
CA GLY A 545 -17.15 -21.91 -14.62
C GLY A 545 -16.20 -23.10 -14.39
N GLY A 546 -15.33 -22.98 -13.38
CA GLY A 546 -14.48 -24.05 -12.84
C GLY A 546 -15.10 -24.78 -11.64
N GLY A 547 -16.31 -24.39 -11.25
CA GLY A 547 -17.08 -24.87 -10.11
C GLY A 547 -18.39 -24.09 -9.98
N TRP A 548 -19.10 -24.24 -8.86
CA TRP A 548 -20.32 -23.51 -8.55
C TRP A 548 -20.36 -23.08 -7.08
N PHE A 549 -20.97 -21.94 -6.77
CA PHE A 549 -21.17 -21.50 -5.38
C PHE A 549 -22.28 -22.32 -4.72
N ASP A 550 -22.19 -22.55 -3.41
CA ASP A 550 -23.21 -23.32 -2.69
C ASP A 550 -23.96 -22.45 -1.69
N PHE A 551 -25.29 -22.49 -1.72
CA PHE A 551 -26.13 -21.65 -0.87
C PHE A 551 -26.55 -22.37 0.42
N TRP A 552 -26.88 -21.60 1.46
CA TRP A 552 -27.35 -22.15 2.72
C TRP A 552 -28.57 -23.06 2.56
N GLY A 553 -28.48 -24.28 3.07
CA GLY A 553 -29.52 -25.30 2.95
C GLY A 553 -29.38 -26.21 1.72
N SER A 554 -28.33 -26.03 0.92
CA SER A 554 -27.93 -26.99 -0.11
C SER A 554 -27.31 -28.27 0.50
N GLN A 555 -27.16 -29.31 -0.32
CA GLN A 555 -26.60 -30.62 0.05
C GLN A 555 -25.07 -30.69 -0.10
N GLY A 556 -24.41 -29.58 -0.46
CA GLY A 556 -23.01 -29.57 -0.88
C GLY A 556 -22.89 -29.78 -2.40
N THR A 557 -21.85 -29.17 -2.99
CA THR A 557 -21.49 -29.29 -4.41
C THR A 557 -20.39 -30.31 -4.66
#